data_AF-A0A967DY01-F1
#
_entry.id   AF-A0A967DY01-F1
#
_cell.length_a   1.000
_cell.length_b   1.000
_cell.length_c   1.000
_cell.angle_alpha   90.00
_cell.angle_beta   90.00
_cell.angle_gamma   90.00
#
_symmetry.space_group_name_H-M   'P 1'
#
loop_
_entity.id
_entity.type
_entity.pdbx_description
1 polymer ?
#
loop_
_entity_poly.entity_id
_entity_poly.type
_entity_poly.pdbx_seq_one_letter_code
_entity_poly.pdbx_strand_id
1 'polypeptide(L)' 'EERTRLAKMYESMPSEDAAARLERMPDRRALEILRLVKSKTAGAILSQVKADRAAKLTEQLLAQMP' A
#
# COMPACT_ATOMS: atom_id res chain seq x y z
N GLU A 1 -1.01 -2.43 18.69
CA GLU A 1 -0.61 -1.01 18.89
C GLU A 1 0.11 -0.44 17.66
N GLU A 2 1.33 -0.88 17.33
CA GLU A 2 2.16 -0.26 16.28
C GLU A 2 1.57 -0.35 14.86
N ARG A 3 1.09 -1.54 14.47
CA ARG A 3 0.41 -1.78 13.19
C ARG A 3 -0.79 -0.86 12.97
N THR A 4 -1.56 -0.61 14.04
CA THR A 4 -2.75 0.25 14.01
C THR A 4 -2.39 1.72 13.86
N ARG A 5 -1.30 2.18 14.52
CA ARG A 5 -0.75 3.53 14.32
C ARG A 5 -0.24 3.72 12.89
N LEU A 6 0.45 2.71 12.35
CA LEU A 6 0.94 2.74 10.98
C LEU A 6 -0.23 2.83 9.98
N ALA A 7 -1.25 1.98 10.13
CA ALA A 7 -2.44 2.01 9.30
C ALA A 7 -3.09 3.40 9.31
N LYS A 8 -3.38 3.95 10.50
CA LYS A 8 -3.95 5.30 10.64
C LYS A 8 -3.08 6.37 9.99
N MET A 9 -1.76 6.26 10.10
CA MET A 9 -0.85 7.23 9.49
C MET A 9 -0.98 7.21 7.97
N TYR A 10 -0.96 6.04 7.34
CA TYR A 10 -1.13 5.93 5.89
C TYR A 10 -2.56 6.24 5.43
N GLU A 11 -3.58 6.00 6.27
CA GLU A 11 -4.96 6.40 5.98
C GLU A 11 -5.19 7.91 6.03
N SER A 12 -4.48 8.63 6.91
CA SER A 12 -4.52 10.08 6.99
C SER A 12 -3.51 10.78 6.06
N MET A 13 -2.62 10.02 5.44
CA MET A 13 -1.61 10.53 4.50
C MET A 13 -2.22 10.67 3.10
N PRO A 14 -1.86 11.73 2.34
CA PRO A 14 -2.24 11.83 0.94
C PRO A 14 -1.80 10.60 0.16
N SER A 15 -2.66 10.11 -0.73
CA SER A 15 -2.39 8.88 -1.49
C SER A 15 -1.13 8.99 -2.35
N GLU A 16 -0.82 10.19 -2.84
CA GLU A 16 0.38 10.49 -3.63
C GLU A 16 1.67 10.37 -2.80
N ASP A 17 1.71 10.96 -1.60
CA ASP A 17 2.81 10.81 -0.65
C ASP A 17 3.01 9.36 -0.20
N ALA A 18 1.90 8.68 0.10
CA ALA A 18 1.91 7.28 0.47
C ALA A 18 2.47 6.43 -0.68
N ALA A 19 2.04 6.68 -1.92
CA ALA A 19 2.55 5.99 -3.10
C ALA A 19 4.05 6.24 -3.30
N ALA A 20 4.51 7.49 -3.20
CA ALA A 20 5.94 7.82 -3.30
C ALA A 20 6.78 7.12 -2.23
N ARG A 21 6.24 6.94 -1.01
CA ARG A 21 6.88 6.15 0.04
C ARG A 21 6.90 4.67 -0.30
N LEU A 22 5.76 4.11 -0.74
CA LEU A 22 5.68 2.73 -1.23
C LEU A 22 6.70 2.48 -2.35
N GLU A 23 6.93 3.48 -3.21
CA GLU A 23 7.90 3.39 -4.29
C GLU A 23 9.36 3.33 -3.80
N ARG A 24 9.65 3.90 -2.63
CA ARG A 24 11.01 3.92 -2.08
C ARG A 24 11.31 2.73 -1.17
N MET A 25 10.34 1.83 -0.97
CA MET A 25 10.49 0.68 -0.09
C MET A 25 10.31 -0.65 -0.86
N PRO A 26 10.82 -1.77 -0.30
CA PRO A 26 10.67 -3.07 -0.93
C PRO A 26 9.21 -3.53 -0.94
N ASP A 27 8.87 -4.30 -1.99
CA ASP A 27 7.50 -4.77 -2.27
C ASP A 27 6.85 -5.44 -1.06
N ARG A 28 7.61 -6.28 -0.33
CA ARG A 28 7.14 -6.95 0.90
C ARG A 28 6.60 -5.97 1.94
N ARG A 29 7.28 -4.84 2.16
CA ARG A 29 6.90 -3.83 3.16
C ARG A 29 5.71 -2.99 2.68
N ALA A 30 5.69 -2.68 1.38
CA ALA A 30 4.57 -2.01 0.74
C ALA A 30 3.28 -2.86 0.85
N LEU A 31 3.36 -4.16 0.59
CA LEU A 31 2.23 -5.09 0.75
C LEU A 31 1.75 -5.18 2.19
N GLU A 32 2.65 -5.22 3.17
CA GLU A 32 2.24 -5.17 4.57
C GLU A 32 1.43 -3.91 4.89
N ILE A 33 1.86 -2.74 4.42
CA ILE A 33 1.12 -1.49 4.62
C ILE A 33 -0.24 -1.53 3.91
N LEU A 34 -0.28 -1.99 2.66
CA LEU A 34 -1.53 -2.13 1.89
C LEU A 34 -2.53 -3.07 2.58
N ARG A 35 -2.05 -4.10 3.28
CA ARG A 35 -2.90 -5.01 4.09
C ARG A 35 -3.34 -4.40 5.43
N LEU A 36 -2.62 -3.41 5.93
CA LEU A 36 -2.92 -2.75 7.20
C LEU A 36 -3.94 -1.62 7.04
N VAL A 37 -3.95 -0.92 5.92
CA VAL A 37 -4.92 0.15 5.61
C VAL A 37 -6.23 -0.42 5.06
N LYS A 38 -7.30 0.39 5.07
CA LYS A 38 -8.57 -0.01 4.44
C LYS A 38 -8.40 -0.17 2.92
N SER A 39 -9.18 -1.07 2.33
CA SER A 39 -9.16 -1.37 0.89
C SER A 39 -9.35 -0.11 0.02
N LYS A 40 -10.17 0.85 0.46
CA LYS A 40 -10.35 2.14 -0.23
C LYS A 40 -9.05 2.94 -0.30
N THR A 41 -8.33 3.04 0.82
CA THR A 41 -7.04 3.73 0.90
C THR A 41 -5.99 2.97 0.10
N ALA A 42 -5.94 1.64 0.22
CA ALA A 42 -5.03 0.80 -0.57
C ALA A 42 -5.23 1.03 -2.08
N GLY A 43 -6.48 1.02 -2.56
CA GLY A 43 -6.80 1.30 -3.96
C GLY A 43 -6.42 2.72 -4.39
N ALA A 44 -6.65 3.72 -3.55
CA ALA A 44 -6.23 5.10 -3.82
C ALA A 44 -4.70 5.22 -3.92
N ILE A 45 -3.96 4.59 -3.01
CA ILE A 45 -2.49 4.55 -3.04
C ILE A 45 -2.02 3.85 -4.32
N LEU A 46 -2.54 2.65 -4.62
CA LEU A 46 -2.20 1.87 -5.82
C LEU A 46 -2.42 2.67 -7.10
N SER A 47 -3.48 3.48 -7.16
CA SER A 47 -3.77 4.35 -8.30
C SER A 47 -2.77 5.51 -8.47
N GLN A 48 -2.00 5.86 -7.44
CA GLN A 48 -0.97 6.89 -7.48
C GLN A 48 0.44 6.31 -7.70
N VAL A 49 0.65 5.02 -7.44
CA VAL A 49 1.92 4.35 -7.74
C VAL A 49 2.05 4.17 -9.26
N LYS A 50 3.28 4.12 -9.78
CA LYS A 50 3.51 3.79 -11.19
C LYS A 50 2.82 2.48 -11.57
N ALA A 51 2.19 2.47 -12.74
CA ALA A 51 1.36 1.36 -13.22
C ALA A 51 2.04 -0.01 -13.14
N ASP A 52 3.31 -0.11 -13.56
CA ASP A 52 4.11 -1.35 -13.49
C ASP A 52 4.19 -1.91 -12.06
N ARG A 53 4.48 -1.04 -11.10
CA ARG A 53 4.61 -1.43 -9.70
C ARG A 53 3.25 -1.71 -9.06
N ALA A 54 2.24 -0.92 -9.39
CA ALA A 54 0.87 -1.13 -8.93
C ALA A 54 0.35 -2.51 -9.38
N ALA A 55 0.61 -2.89 -10.63
CA ALA A 55 0.28 -4.22 -11.15
C ALA A 55 1.00 -5.31 -10.34
N LYS A 56 2.33 -5.21 -10.21
CA LYS A 56 3.13 -6.20 -9.46
C LYS A 56 2.70 -6.35 -8.00
N LEU A 57 2.43 -5.23 -7.31
CA LEU A 57 1.94 -5.26 -5.93
C LEU A 57 0.55 -5.88 -5.86
N THR A 58 -0.35 -5.55 -6.78
CA THR A 58 -1.70 -6.11 -6.82
C THR A 58 -1.68 -7.61 -7.06
N GLU A 59 -0.86 -8.08 -8.02
CA GLU A 59 -0.67 -9.51 -8.29
C GLU A 59 -0.13 -10.25 -7.06
N GLN A 60 0.88 -9.71 -6.37
CA GLN A 60 1.43 -10.32 -5.16
C GLN A 60 0.44 -10.28 -3.98
N LEU A 61 -0.45 -9.30 -3.94
CA LEU A 61 -1.49 -9.20 -2.92
C LEU A 61 -2.57 -10.27 -3.14
N LEU A 62 -2.96 -10.49 -4.40
CA LEU A 62 -3.91 -11.53 -4.82
C LEU A 62 -3.33 -12.94 -4.68
N ALA A 63 -2.07 -13.15 -5.07
CA ALA A 63 -1.40 -14.44 -4.97
C ALA A 63 -1.21 -14.93 -3.51
N GLN A 64 -1.34 -14.03 -2.53
CA GLN A 64 -1.25 -14.34 -1.10
C GLN A 64 -2.61 -14.32 -0.39
N MET A 65 -3.72 -14.22 -1.13
CA MET A 65 -5.07 -14.47 -0.63
C MET A 65 -5.37 -15.97 -0.83
N PRO A 66 -5.66 -16.73 0.25
CA PRO A 66 -6.00 -18.15 0.15
C PRO A 66 -7.37 -18.38 -0.51
#